data_AF-A0A353FFG6-F1
#
_entry.id   AF-A0A353FFG6-F1
#
_cell.length_a   1.000
_cell.length_b   1.000
_cell.length_c   1.000
_cell.angle_alpha   90.00
_cell.angle_beta   90.00
_cell.angle_gamma   90.00
#
_symmetry.space_group_name_H-M   'P 1'
#
loop_
_entity.id
_entity.type
_entity.pdbx_description
1 polymer ?
#
loop_
_entity_poly.entity_id
_entity_poly.type
_entity_poly.pdbx_seq_one_letter_code
_entity_poly.pdbx_strand_id
1 'polypeptide(L)'
;MNQKLFYSLVIICTFLTAQSQTANLVAQYDFSNGSLNAQFGGVNGSGHNIYASPDRFGNKNEAIELRRTQNSTVSFGDNFDHIFTGNSAKFSFSFWFKNGDLANSNASFITKYSGSDCGEDGREFGIRINSSKKIELLYFMSLQNGSYRGYEGHTAVNDTNWHHVVVSYNATINTNNGKDRVQIYLDTIPQNLSLTISQGSSLSYIQDGSAHFGLGAPLTSAG
;
A
#
# COMPACT_ATOMS: atom_id res chain seq x y z
N MET A 1 16.17 -63.04 -30.94
CA MET A 1 14.84 -62.58 -30.50
C MET A 1 15.02 -62.02 -29.09
N ASN A 2 14.94 -60.70 -28.90
CA ASN A 2 14.30 -60.05 -27.74
C ASN A 2 14.45 -58.53 -27.79
N GLN A 3 13.35 -57.90 -27.40
CA GLN A 3 12.92 -56.55 -27.77
C GLN A 3 13.68 -55.43 -27.07
N LYS A 4 13.85 -54.36 -27.85
CA LYS A 4 14.13 -52.99 -27.42
C LYS A 4 13.11 -52.55 -26.38
N LEU A 5 13.55 -51.94 -25.28
CA LEU A 5 12.69 -51.11 -24.43
C LEU A 5 13.33 -49.73 -24.28
N PHE A 6 12.92 -48.81 -25.15
CA PHE A 6 13.20 -47.39 -25.07
C PHE A 6 12.18 -46.78 -24.09
N TYR A 7 12.63 -46.33 -22.92
CA TYR A 7 11.79 -45.54 -22.03
C TYR A 7 11.89 -44.06 -22.43
N SER A 8 10.91 -43.58 -23.20
CA SER A 8 10.70 -42.16 -23.44
C SER A 8 9.98 -41.55 -22.25
N LEU A 9 10.71 -40.79 -21.43
CA LEU A 9 10.15 -39.96 -20.37
C LEU A 9 9.56 -38.69 -20.99
N VAL A 10 8.24 -38.67 -21.20
CA VAL A 10 7.51 -37.46 -21.61
C VAL A 10 7.18 -36.65 -20.35
N ILE A 11 7.90 -35.55 -20.13
CA ILE A 11 7.57 -34.56 -19.11
C ILE A 11 6.44 -33.69 -19.66
N ILE A 12 5.22 -33.93 -19.21
CA ILE A 12 4.09 -33.03 -19.45
C ILE A 12 4.23 -31.87 -18.46
N CYS A 13 4.85 -30.77 -18.89
CA CYS A 13 4.74 -29.50 -18.18
C CYS A 13 3.33 -28.94 -18.40
N THR A 14 2.40 -29.24 -17.50
CA THR A 14 1.16 -28.49 -17.40
C THR A 14 1.52 -27.07 -16.96
N PHE A 15 1.42 -26.10 -17.88
CA PHE A 15 1.42 -24.69 -17.53
C PHE A 15 0.16 -24.43 -16.69
N LEU A 16 0.30 -24.47 -15.37
CA LEU A 16 -0.65 -23.81 -14.48
C LEU A 16 -0.54 -22.32 -14.78
N THR A 17 -1.41 -21.81 -15.65
CA THR A 17 -1.66 -20.37 -15.69
C THR A 17 -2.26 -20.03 -14.34
N ALA A 18 -1.44 -19.48 -13.43
CA ALA A 18 -1.93 -18.88 -12.21
C ALA A 18 -2.90 -17.77 -12.64
N GLN A 19 -4.20 -18.06 -12.62
CA GLN A 19 -5.20 -17.04 -12.82
C GLN A 19 -5.05 -16.11 -11.62
N SER A 20 -4.54 -14.90 -11.85
CA SER A 20 -4.58 -13.86 -10.82
C SER A 20 -6.04 -13.74 -10.41
N GLN A 21 -6.34 -14.06 -9.15
CA GLN A 21 -7.70 -14.00 -8.65
C GLN A 21 -8.09 -12.52 -8.61
N THR A 22 -8.69 -12.03 -9.69
CA THR A 22 -9.22 -10.65 -9.78
C THR A 22 -10.57 -10.50 -9.09
N ALA A 23 -11.11 -11.57 -8.51
CA ALA A 23 -12.31 -11.50 -7.70
C ALA A 23 -12.08 -10.53 -6.53
N ASN A 24 -12.78 -9.39 -6.55
CA ASN A 24 -12.65 -8.27 -5.61
C ASN A 24 -11.39 -7.40 -5.76
N LEU A 25 -10.66 -7.50 -6.87
CA LEU A 25 -9.67 -6.48 -7.22
C LEU A 25 -10.40 -5.17 -7.55
N VAL A 26 -9.98 -4.07 -6.94
CA VAL A 26 -10.62 -2.75 -7.11
C VAL A 26 -9.87 -1.93 -8.16
N ALA A 27 -8.54 -1.92 -8.09
CA ALA A 27 -7.68 -1.18 -8.98
C ALA A 27 -6.32 -1.88 -9.12
N GLN A 28 -5.69 -1.77 -10.30
CA GLN A 28 -4.33 -2.23 -10.58
C GLN A 28 -3.57 -1.18 -11.38
N TYR A 29 -2.34 -0.89 -10.96
CA TYR A 29 -1.45 0.04 -11.63
C TYR A 29 -0.10 -0.65 -11.84
N ASP A 30 0.20 -1.00 -13.09
CA ASP A 30 1.45 -1.69 -13.45
C ASP A 30 2.58 -0.69 -13.79
N PHE A 31 2.24 0.59 -13.89
CA PHE A 31 3.16 1.67 -14.27
C PHE A 31 3.89 1.48 -15.60
N SER A 32 3.34 0.67 -16.51
CA SER A 32 3.98 0.36 -17.78
C SER A 32 4.24 1.61 -18.61
N ASN A 33 5.49 1.74 -19.06
CA ASN A 33 6.03 2.95 -19.70
C ASN A 33 5.87 4.24 -18.85
N GLY A 34 5.88 4.12 -17.52
CA GLY A 34 5.66 5.24 -16.59
C GLY A 34 4.21 5.75 -16.55
N SER A 35 3.25 5.02 -17.13
CA SER A 35 1.84 5.43 -17.14
C SER A 35 1.23 5.38 -15.74
N LEU A 36 0.44 6.38 -15.37
CA LEU A 36 -0.32 6.41 -14.12
C LEU A 36 -1.77 5.92 -14.30
N ASN A 37 -2.09 5.39 -15.48
CA ASN A 37 -3.43 4.88 -15.77
C ASN A 37 -3.65 3.53 -15.10
N ALA A 38 -4.88 3.31 -14.64
CA ALA A 38 -5.26 2.01 -14.12
C ALA A 38 -5.32 0.98 -15.27
N GLN A 39 -4.69 -0.17 -15.07
CA GLN A 39 -4.77 -1.31 -16.00
C GLN A 39 -6.04 -2.15 -15.77
N PHE A 40 -6.53 -2.12 -14.53
CA PHE A 40 -7.79 -2.75 -14.15
C PHE A 40 -8.49 -1.86 -13.13
N GLY A 41 -9.80 -1.67 -13.31
CA GLY A 41 -10.64 -0.90 -12.39
C GLY A 41 -10.11 0.51 -12.12
N GLY A 42 -10.45 1.06 -10.96
CA GLY A 42 -9.87 2.31 -10.45
C GLY A 42 -10.10 3.58 -11.27
N VAL A 43 -9.20 4.54 -11.08
CA VAL A 43 -9.20 5.88 -11.71
C VAL A 43 -7.78 6.18 -12.18
N ASN A 44 -7.62 6.96 -13.25
CA ASN A 44 -6.29 7.32 -13.72
C ASN A 44 -5.64 8.32 -12.75
N GLY A 45 -4.35 8.13 -12.47
CA GLY A 45 -3.58 9.03 -11.62
C GLY A 45 -3.10 10.28 -12.36
N SER A 46 -2.98 11.38 -11.62
CA SER A 46 -2.30 12.61 -12.03
C SER A 46 -1.01 12.76 -11.22
N GLY A 47 0.12 12.88 -11.90
CA GLY A 47 1.45 12.89 -11.26
C GLY A 47 2.05 14.29 -11.16
N HIS A 48 2.69 14.57 -10.02
CA HIS A 48 3.60 15.70 -9.84
C HIS A 48 5.02 15.19 -9.58
N ASN A 49 6.00 15.65 -10.37
CA ASN A 49 7.41 15.26 -10.27
C ASN A 49 7.62 13.73 -10.22
N ILE A 50 6.98 13.00 -11.14
CA ILE A 50 7.09 11.54 -11.26
C ILE A 50 8.17 11.16 -12.27
N TYR A 51 8.98 10.16 -11.92
CA TYR A 51 10.05 9.64 -12.77
C TYR A 51 9.82 8.15 -13.02
N ALA A 52 9.86 7.72 -14.28
CA ALA A 52 9.84 6.31 -14.61
C ALA A 52 11.17 5.64 -14.20
N SER A 53 11.09 4.41 -13.72
CA SER A 53 12.23 3.66 -13.18
C SER A 53 12.15 2.19 -13.60
N PRO A 54 13.26 1.44 -13.61
CA PRO A 54 13.21 -0.01 -13.81
C PRO A 54 12.47 -0.71 -12.66
N ASP A 55 11.73 -1.77 -12.99
CA ASP A 55 11.06 -2.62 -12.00
C ASP A 55 12.04 -3.61 -11.31
N ARG A 56 11.46 -4.54 -10.54
CA ARG A 56 12.18 -5.61 -9.84
C ARG A 56 12.85 -6.66 -10.74
N PHE A 57 12.54 -6.66 -12.02
CA PHE A 57 13.16 -7.53 -13.03
C PHE A 57 14.14 -6.77 -13.94
N GLY A 58 14.29 -5.46 -13.73
CA GLY A 58 15.12 -4.59 -14.57
C GLY A 58 14.44 -4.15 -15.87
N ASN A 59 13.13 -4.38 -16.02
CA ASN A 59 12.36 -3.86 -17.15
C ASN A 59 12.28 -2.34 -17.02
N LYS A 60 12.72 -1.62 -18.04
CA LYS A 60 12.77 -0.15 -18.02
C LYS A 60 11.37 0.44 -18.00
N ASN A 61 11.16 1.47 -17.16
CA ASN A 61 9.93 2.24 -17.08
C ASN A 61 8.69 1.43 -16.67
N GLU A 62 8.87 0.36 -15.89
CA GLU A 62 7.79 -0.47 -15.33
C GLU A 62 7.61 -0.24 -13.82
N ALA A 63 8.15 0.88 -13.31
CA ALA A 63 7.96 1.39 -11.97
C ALA A 63 8.02 2.92 -11.97
N ILE A 64 7.56 3.53 -10.88
CA ILE A 64 7.73 4.97 -10.64
C ILE A 64 8.64 5.22 -9.44
N GLU A 65 9.44 6.27 -9.52
CA GLU A 65 10.27 6.77 -8.43
C GLU A 65 9.61 8.02 -7.83
N LEU A 66 9.39 7.98 -6.51
CA LEU A 66 8.85 9.10 -5.73
C LEU A 66 9.99 9.73 -4.92
N ARG A 67 10.33 10.98 -5.23
CA ARG A 67 11.45 11.71 -4.62
C ARG A 67 10.94 12.73 -3.61
N ARG A 68 11.28 12.50 -2.35
CA ARG A 68 10.94 13.43 -1.24
C ARG A 68 11.50 14.84 -1.46
N THR A 69 12.69 14.96 -2.03
CA THR A 69 13.33 16.27 -2.30
C THR A 69 12.60 17.10 -3.37
N GLN A 70 11.69 16.47 -4.12
CA GLN A 70 10.91 17.11 -5.19
C GLN A 70 9.41 17.05 -4.92
N ASN A 71 8.99 16.65 -3.72
CA ASN A 71 7.58 16.49 -3.35
C ASN A 71 6.79 15.64 -4.38
N SER A 72 7.39 14.54 -4.86
CA SER A 72 6.71 13.67 -5.83
C SER A 72 5.42 13.10 -5.26
N THR A 73 4.32 13.21 -6.02
CA THR A 73 3.01 12.69 -5.64
C THR A 73 2.26 12.15 -6.85
N VAL A 74 1.43 11.13 -6.61
CA VAL A 74 0.39 10.72 -7.55
C VAL A 74 -0.95 10.91 -6.86
N SER A 75 -1.83 11.71 -7.47
CA SER A 75 -3.19 11.93 -7.02
C SER A 75 -4.15 11.05 -7.82
N PHE A 76 -5.00 10.33 -7.12
CA PHE A 76 -6.15 9.63 -7.68
C PHE A 76 -7.47 10.35 -7.34
N GLY A 77 -7.40 11.60 -6.85
CA GLY A 77 -8.57 12.36 -6.42
C GLY A 77 -9.18 11.89 -5.11
N ASP A 78 -10.26 12.54 -4.71
CA ASP A 78 -11.15 12.10 -3.64
C ASP A 78 -12.01 10.93 -4.14
N ASN A 79 -11.46 9.72 -4.03
CA ASN A 79 -12.05 8.49 -4.57
C ASN A 79 -11.89 7.32 -3.59
N PHE A 80 -12.69 6.28 -3.87
CA PHE A 80 -12.73 5.00 -3.13
C PHE A 80 -13.29 5.07 -1.71
N ASP A 81 -14.04 6.11 -1.36
CA ASP A 81 -14.53 6.33 0.02
C ASP A 81 -15.44 5.20 0.48
N HIS A 82 -16.27 4.67 -0.43
CA HIS A 82 -17.12 3.50 -0.18
C HIS A 82 -16.37 2.21 0.20
N ILE A 83 -15.05 2.18 0.01
CA ILE A 83 -14.18 1.04 0.31
C ILE A 83 -13.42 1.29 1.62
N PHE A 84 -12.92 2.51 1.79
CA PHE A 84 -12.01 2.85 2.88
C PHE A 84 -12.71 3.29 4.17
N THR A 85 -13.96 3.74 4.07
CA THR A 85 -14.66 4.42 5.17
C THR A 85 -15.83 3.61 5.73
N GLY A 86 -16.25 3.96 6.94
CA GLY A 86 -17.40 3.35 7.60
C GLY A 86 -17.11 2.04 8.34
N ASN A 87 -18.13 1.54 9.04
CA ASN A 87 -18.00 0.39 9.95
C ASN A 87 -17.84 -0.97 9.22
N SER A 88 -18.06 -1.00 7.91
CA SER A 88 -17.92 -2.19 7.06
C SER A 88 -16.65 -2.17 6.20
N ALA A 89 -15.82 -1.13 6.28
CA ALA A 89 -14.62 -0.99 5.48
C ALA A 89 -13.70 -2.20 5.61
N LYS A 90 -13.36 -2.81 4.47
CA LYS A 90 -12.45 -3.94 4.34
C LYS A 90 -11.63 -3.76 3.07
N PHE A 91 -10.33 -3.59 3.22
CA PHE A 91 -9.45 -3.38 2.07
C PHE A 91 -8.06 -3.92 2.32
N SER A 92 -7.34 -4.15 1.23
CA SER A 92 -5.93 -4.51 1.25
C SER A 92 -5.20 -3.86 0.10
N PHE A 93 -3.96 -3.46 0.36
CA PHE A 93 -3.00 -3.03 -0.66
C PHE A 93 -1.90 -4.08 -0.77
N SER A 94 -1.50 -4.39 -2.00
CA SER A 94 -0.36 -5.26 -2.31
C SER A 94 0.51 -4.57 -3.33
N PHE A 95 1.76 -4.28 -2.98
CA PHE A 95 2.68 -3.57 -3.87
C PHE A 95 4.14 -3.99 -3.63
N TRP A 96 4.95 -3.79 -4.66
CA TRP A 96 6.40 -3.87 -4.54
C TRP A 96 6.95 -2.47 -4.30
N PHE A 97 7.94 -2.36 -3.43
CA PHE A 97 8.66 -1.11 -3.21
C PHE A 97 10.16 -1.37 -3.11
N LYS A 98 10.93 -0.34 -3.37
CA LYS A 98 12.36 -0.30 -3.16
C LYS A 98 12.69 1.03 -2.51
N ASN A 99 13.42 0.98 -1.41
CA ASN A 99 13.87 2.20 -0.76
C ASN A 99 15.13 2.72 -1.44
N GLY A 100 15.23 4.04 -1.55
CA GLY A 100 16.51 4.71 -1.66
C GLY A 100 17.21 4.75 -0.28
N ASP A 101 18.18 5.64 -0.13
CA ASP A 101 18.77 5.91 1.18
C ASP A 101 17.80 6.76 2.02
N LEU A 102 16.89 6.07 2.71
CA LEU A 102 15.99 6.70 3.66
C LEU A 102 16.75 6.97 4.95
N ALA A 103 17.12 8.24 5.17
CA ALA A 103 17.46 8.74 6.50
C ALA A 103 16.35 8.34 7.51
N ASN A 104 16.66 8.31 8.82
CA ASN A 104 15.76 7.92 9.91
C ASN A 104 14.52 8.85 10.04
N SER A 105 13.64 8.81 9.05
CA SER A 105 12.49 9.68 8.84
C SER A 105 11.35 8.87 8.24
N ASN A 106 10.12 9.34 8.45
CA ASN A 106 8.95 8.68 7.87
C ASN A 106 8.85 9.00 6.37
N ALA A 107 8.55 7.98 5.58
CA ALA A 107 8.26 8.12 4.15
C ALA A 107 6.98 7.34 3.81
N SER A 108 5.99 8.06 3.27
CA SER A 108 4.70 7.50 2.89
C SER A 108 4.76 6.82 1.53
N PHE A 109 4.07 5.68 1.42
CA PHE A 109 3.86 4.97 0.16
C PHE A 109 2.48 5.29 -0.41
N ILE A 110 1.45 5.14 0.42
CA ILE A 110 0.03 5.30 0.05
C ILE A 110 -0.63 6.14 1.14
N THR A 111 -1.42 7.13 0.76
CA THR A 111 -2.09 8.03 1.70
C THR A 111 -3.49 8.40 1.21
N LYS A 112 -4.42 8.53 2.15
CA LYS A 112 -5.62 9.37 2.03
C LYS A 112 -5.65 10.20 3.29
N TYR A 113 -4.96 11.34 3.25
CA TYR A 113 -4.63 12.12 4.44
C TYR A 113 -4.40 13.57 4.03
N SER A 114 -5.17 14.47 4.61
CA SER A 114 -4.85 15.89 4.73
C SER A 114 -5.00 16.34 6.18
N GLY A 115 -3.99 17.06 6.66
CA GLY A 115 -3.94 17.51 8.05
C GLY A 115 -3.98 19.03 8.17
N SER A 116 -4.05 19.49 9.40
CA SER A 116 -4.11 20.91 9.74
C SER A 116 -2.83 21.64 9.35
N ASP A 117 -1.72 20.91 9.14
CA ASP A 117 -0.47 21.39 8.55
C ASP A 117 -0.63 21.87 7.10
N CYS A 118 -1.62 21.36 6.38
CA CYS A 118 -2.05 21.87 5.08
C CYS A 118 -3.39 22.63 5.14
N GLY A 119 -3.82 23.05 6.33
CA GLY A 119 -5.04 23.85 6.52
C GLY A 119 -6.36 23.08 6.39
N GLU A 120 -6.33 21.75 6.46
CA GLU A 120 -7.50 20.89 6.29
C GLU A 120 -7.66 19.88 7.43
N ASP A 121 -8.84 19.26 7.53
CA ASP A 121 -9.09 18.11 8.40
C ASP A 121 -9.68 16.98 7.54
N GLY A 122 -8.81 16.24 6.86
CA GLY A 122 -9.13 15.10 5.98
C GLY A 122 -8.27 13.88 6.32
N ARG A 123 -8.08 13.58 7.60
CA ARG A 123 -7.22 12.47 8.03
C ARG A 123 -7.96 11.15 7.98
N GLU A 124 -7.50 10.22 7.16
CA GLU A 124 -8.11 8.89 7.06
C GLU A 124 -7.10 7.76 7.27
N PHE A 125 -6.10 7.62 6.39
CA PHE A 125 -5.04 6.63 6.60
C PHE A 125 -3.75 6.94 5.84
N GLY A 126 -2.67 6.27 6.25
CA GLY A 126 -1.40 6.25 5.54
C GLY A 126 -0.66 4.94 5.76
N ILE A 127 -0.10 4.39 4.69
CA ILE A 127 0.88 3.28 4.73
C ILE A 127 2.24 3.88 4.46
N ARG A 128 3.18 3.65 5.37
CA ARG A 128 4.50 4.26 5.33
C ARG A 128 5.58 3.29 5.78
N ILE A 129 6.82 3.65 5.50
CA ILE A 129 7.98 3.17 6.26
C ILE A 129 8.32 4.23 7.30
N ASN A 130 8.44 3.81 8.56
CA ASN A 130 8.70 4.72 9.67
C ASN A 130 10.19 5.00 9.88
N SER A 131 10.54 5.87 10.82
CA SER A 131 11.93 6.22 11.14
C SER A 131 12.78 5.04 11.65
N SER A 132 12.14 3.96 12.11
CA SER A 132 12.78 2.68 12.46
C SER A 132 12.86 1.70 11.29
N LYS A 133 12.54 2.16 10.08
CA LYS A 133 12.56 1.42 8.81
C LYS A 133 11.59 0.24 8.77
N LYS A 134 10.49 0.32 9.51
CA LYS A 134 9.44 -0.71 9.54
C LYS A 134 8.20 -0.22 8.80
N ILE A 135 7.50 -1.15 8.14
CA ILE A 135 6.21 -0.87 7.52
C ILE A 135 5.18 -0.58 8.61
N GLU A 136 4.42 0.49 8.44
CA GLU A 136 3.40 0.95 9.38
C GLU A 136 2.12 1.35 8.64
N LEU A 137 0.98 0.91 9.17
CA LEU A 137 -0.33 1.47 8.84
C LEU A 137 -0.76 2.40 9.96
N LEU A 138 -1.04 3.65 9.62
CA LEU A 138 -1.71 4.63 10.45
C LEU A 138 -3.13 4.81 9.93
N TYR A 139 -4.14 4.65 10.79
CA TYR A 139 -5.53 4.96 10.44
C TYR A 139 -6.17 5.86 11.48
N PHE A 140 -6.97 6.79 11.00
CA PHE A 140 -7.65 7.81 11.77
C PHE A 140 -9.13 7.47 11.86
N MET A 141 -9.69 7.66 13.05
CA MET A 141 -11.10 7.47 13.36
C MET A 141 -11.81 8.81 13.59
N SER A 142 -11.11 9.90 13.29
CA SER A 142 -11.57 11.27 13.27
C SER A 142 -10.80 12.00 12.19
N LEU A 143 -11.49 12.81 11.38
CA LEU A 143 -10.85 13.65 10.36
C LEU A 143 -9.90 14.71 10.98
N GLN A 144 -10.20 15.12 12.21
CA GLN A 144 -9.34 15.96 13.05
C GLN A 144 -8.27 15.12 13.75
N ASN A 145 -7.25 15.77 14.29
CA ASN A 145 -6.20 15.10 15.08
C ASN A 145 -6.68 14.69 16.50
N GLY A 146 -7.70 13.84 16.58
CA GLY A 146 -8.37 13.47 17.83
C GLY A 146 -8.41 11.97 18.13
N SER A 147 -8.42 11.11 17.11
CA SER A 147 -8.55 9.66 17.31
C SER A 147 -7.88 8.87 16.19
N TYR A 148 -6.88 8.04 16.53
CA TYR A 148 -6.15 7.22 15.55
C TYR A 148 -5.36 6.09 16.22
N ARG A 149 -4.90 5.13 15.40
CA ARG A 149 -3.97 4.05 15.79
C ARG A 149 -2.91 3.88 14.70
N GLY A 150 -1.66 3.68 15.11
CA GLY A 150 -0.57 3.24 14.23
C GLY A 150 -0.07 1.87 14.66
N TYR A 151 0.07 0.97 13.70
CA TYR A 151 0.63 -0.36 13.90
C TYR A 151 1.79 -0.61 12.96
N GLU A 152 2.96 -0.92 13.52
CA GLU A 152 4.14 -1.30 12.75
C GLU A 152 4.33 -2.82 12.71
N GLY A 153 4.93 -3.30 11.62
CA GLY A 153 5.49 -4.65 11.54
C GLY A 153 6.77 -4.80 12.35
N HIS A 154 7.21 -6.04 12.55
CA HIS A 154 8.40 -6.34 13.36
C HIS A 154 9.71 -6.07 12.61
N THR A 155 9.77 -6.42 11.32
CA THR A 155 11.00 -6.46 10.53
C THR A 155 11.35 -5.08 9.97
N ALA A 156 12.59 -4.64 10.18
CA ALA A 156 13.10 -3.41 9.60
C ALA A 156 13.77 -3.68 8.23
N VAL A 157 13.48 -2.83 7.25
CA VAL A 157 13.99 -2.88 5.87
C VAL A 157 15.21 -1.97 5.76
N ASN A 158 16.41 -2.57 5.88
CA ASN A 158 17.67 -1.83 5.99
C ASN A 158 18.52 -1.81 4.71
N ASP A 159 17.99 -2.32 3.61
CA ASP A 159 18.69 -2.40 2.33
C ASP A 159 17.97 -1.59 1.22
N THR A 160 18.47 -1.72 -0.01
CA THR A 160 17.92 -1.07 -1.21
C THR A 160 17.40 -2.11 -2.23
N ASN A 161 16.97 -3.27 -1.75
CA ASN A 161 16.37 -4.31 -2.57
C ASN A 161 14.88 -4.04 -2.77
N TRP A 162 14.29 -4.76 -3.73
CA TRP A 162 12.85 -4.78 -3.91
C TRP A 162 12.22 -5.70 -2.87
N HIS A 163 11.21 -5.19 -2.18
CA HIS A 163 10.41 -5.91 -1.20
C HIS A 163 8.94 -5.90 -1.61
N HIS A 164 8.24 -6.97 -1.29
CA HIS A 164 6.80 -7.05 -1.45
C HIS A 164 6.12 -6.78 -0.12
N VAL A 165 5.08 -5.95 -0.12
CA VAL A 165 4.29 -5.67 1.06
C VAL A 165 2.81 -5.86 0.79
N VAL A 166 2.13 -6.47 1.75
CA VAL A 166 0.67 -6.53 1.80
C VAL A 166 0.22 -5.92 3.12
N VAL A 167 -0.68 -4.95 3.07
CA VAL A 167 -1.31 -4.35 4.25
C VAL A 167 -2.82 -4.48 4.11
N SER A 168 -3.50 -5.01 5.12
CA SER A 168 -4.95 -5.10 5.14
C SER A 168 -5.56 -4.41 6.35
N TYR A 169 -6.78 -3.91 6.16
CA TYR A 169 -7.60 -3.30 7.19
C TYR A 169 -9.02 -3.90 7.20
N ASN A 170 -9.57 -4.13 8.39
CA ASN A 170 -10.94 -4.60 8.57
C ASN A 170 -11.64 -3.87 9.73
N ALA A 171 -12.52 -2.91 9.41
CA ALA A 171 -13.26 -2.10 10.39
C ALA A 171 -14.28 -2.90 11.22
N THR A 172 -14.68 -4.09 10.76
CA THR A 172 -15.71 -4.88 11.45
C THR A 172 -15.23 -5.51 12.76
N ILE A 173 -13.91 -5.49 13.03
CA ILE A 173 -13.30 -6.03 14.23
C ILE A 173 -13.09 -4.90 15.25
N ASN A 174 -13.64 -5.02 16.46
CA ASN A 174 -13.61 -3.96 17.50
C ASN A 174 -12.86 -4.37 18.78
N THR A 175 -11.87 -5.26 18.65
CA THR A 175 -11.11 -5.84 19.76
C THR A 175 -9.65 -5.35 19.78
N ASN A 176 -8.94 -5.69 20.87
CA ASN A 176 -7.48 -5.56 20.98
C ASN A 176 -6.92 -4.18 20.62
N ASN A 177 -7.63 -3.12 21.04
CA ASN A 177 -7.32 -1.73 20.74
C ASN A 177 -7.15 -1.41 19.24
N GLY A 178 -7.71 -2.24 18.35
CA GLY A 178 -7.64 -2.08 16.90
C GLY A 178 -6.55 -2.90 16.22
N LYS A 179 -5.70 -3.62 16.98
CA LYS A 179 -4.60 -4.41 16.42
C LYS A 179 -5.11 -5.48 15.46
N ASP A 180 -6.21 -6.12 15.83
CA ASP A 180 -6.83 -7.21 15.05
C ASP A 180 -7.48 -6.71 13.75
N ARG A 181 -7.61 -5.39 13.55
CA ARG A 181 -8.04 -4.81 12.28
C ARG A 181 -6.96 -4.84 11.22
N VAL A 182 -5.70 -4.94 11.63
CA VAL A 182 -4.54 -4.74 10.76
C VAL A 182 -3.78 -6.05 10.57
N GLN A 183 -3.39 -6.33 9.33
CA GLN A 183 -2.38 -7.34 9.04
C GLN A 183 -1.34 -6.75 8.09
N ILE A 184 -0.07 -7.10 8.31
CA ILE A 184 1.04 -6.71 7.45
C ILE A 184 1.83 -7.96 7.10
N TYR A 185 2.14 -8.13 5.82
CA TYR A 185 3.08 -9.13 5.31
C TYR A 185 4.23 -8.39 4.63
N LEU A 186 5.46 -8.82 4.89
CA LEU A 186 6.67 -8.34 4.21
C LEU A 186 7.35 -9.55 3.58
N ASP A 187 7.55 -9.52 2.27
CA ASP A 187 8.10 -10.62 1.47
C ASP A 187 7.39 -11.95 1.75
N THR A 188 6.05 -11.90 1.76
CA THR A 188 5.14 -13.02 2.11
C THR A 188 5.15 -13.45 3.58
N ILE A 189 6.03 -12.91 4.41
CA ILE A 189 6.15 -13.26 5.83
C ILE A 189 5.19 -12.40 6.66
N PRO A 190 4.23 -12.99 7.39
CA PRO A 190 3.35 -12.24 8.29
C PRO A 190 4.15 -11.55 9.39
N GLN A 191 3.81 -10.30 9.66
CA GLN A 191 4.51 -9.48 10.65
C GLN A 191 3.79 -9.50 12.01
N ASN A 192 4.57 -9.61 13.08
CA ASN A 192 4.08 -9.36 14.43
C ASN A 192 3.90 -7.86 14.64
N LEU A 193 2.66 -7.42 14.87
CA LEU A 193 2.35 -6.00 14.98
C LEU A 193 2.56 -5.45 16.39
N SER A 194 3.11 -4.24 16.45
CA SER A 194 3.23 -3.43 17.68
C SER A 194 2.50 -2.11 17.51
N LEU A 195 1.82 -1.65 18.56
CA LEU A 195 1.19 -0.32 18.58
C LEU A 195 2.28 0.73 18.74
N THR A 196 2.39 1.65 17.78
CA THR A 196 3.42 2.71 17.77
C THR A 196 2.88 4.03 18.30
N ILE A 197 1.62 4.34 17.96
CA ILE A 197 0.97 5.58 18.32
C ILE A 197 -0.52 5.36 18.50
N SER A 198 -1.13 6.05 19.46
CA SER A 198 -2.54 5.92 19.76
C SER A 198 -3.07 7.19 20.41
N GLN A 199 -4.20 7.68 19.92
CA GLN A 199 -4.96 8.76 20.54
C GLN A 199 -6.46 8.44 20.50
N GLY A 200 -7.20 8.88 21.51
CA GLY A 200 -8.62 8.55 21.68
C GLY A 200 -8.85 7.22 22.41
N SER A 201 -9.89 7.16 23.23
CA SER A 201 -10.17 6.05 24.16
C SER A 201 -11.03 4.93 23.55
N SER A 202 -11.84 5.22 22.53
CA SER A 202 -12.72 4.25 21.87
C SER A 202 -12.30 3.98 20.43
N LEU A 203 -12.52 2.74 20.00
CA LEU A 203 -12.45 2.38 18.59
C LEU A 203 -13.71 2.86 17.88
N SER A 204 -13.51 3.61 16.80
CA SER A 204 -14.53 3.97 15.80
C SER A 204 -14.03 3.51 14.42
N TYR A 205 -14.52 4.05 13.33
CA TYR A 205 -14.15 3.70 11.96
C TYR A 205 -13.53 4.90 11.24
N ILE A 206 -12.84 4.63 10.13
CA ILE A 206 -12.34 5.68 9.24
C ILE A 206 -13.54 6.46 8.72
N GLN A 207 -13.51 7.78 8.92
CA GLN A 207 -14.55 8.70 8.46
C GLN A 207 -14.27 9.08 7.01
N ASP A 208 -15.32 9.40 6.26
CA ASP A 208 -15.20 9.95 4.92
C ASP A 208 -14.79 11.42 4.98
N GLY A 209 -13.70 11.77 4.30
CA GLY A 209 -13.10 13.10 4.27
C GLY A 209 -12.63 13.44 2.87
N SER A 210 -12.38 14.72 2.62
CA SER A 210 -12.10 15.21 1.26
C SER A 210 -10.65 15.02 0.80
N ALA A 211 -9.83 14.25 1.52
CA ALA A 211 -8.42 14.10 1.16
C ALA A 211 -8.29 13.22 -0.08
N HIS A 212 -7.39 13.59 -0.99
CA HIS A 212 -7.13 12.76 -2.15
C HIS A 212 -6.43 11.46 -1.75
N PHE A 213 -6.89 10.36 -2.34
CA PHE A 213 -6.14 9.10 -2.33
C PHE A 213 -4.92 9.24 -3.24
N GLY A 214 -3.75 8.83 -2.78
CA GLY A 214 -2.52 9.05 -3.53
C GLY A 214 -1.33 8.22 -3.11
N LEU A 215 -0.27 8.33 -3.91
CA LEU A 215 1.04 7.74 -3.66
C LEU A 215 2.05 8.84 -3.28
N GLY A 216 2.93 8.53 -2.34
CA GLY A 216 3.97 9.45 -1.88
C GLY A 216 3.49 10.37 -0.76
N ALA A 217 3.82 11.66 -0.86
CA ALA A 217 3.45 12.64 0.16
C ALA A 217 1.92 12.80 0.27
N PRO A 218 1.39 13.14 1.46
CA PRO A 218 -0.05 13.34 1.63
C PRO A 218 -0.59 14.49 0.76
N LEU A 219 -1.86 14.39 0.37
CA LEU A 219 -2.53 15.28 -0.57
C LEU A 219 -3.78 15.91 0.04
N THR A 220 -3.98 17.19 -0.24
CA THR A 220 -5.17 17.95 0.19
C THR A 220 -6.38 17.63 -0.68
N SER A 221 -7.51 18.28 -0.39
CA SER A 221 -8.70 18.27 -1.26
C SER A 221 -8.50 18.92 -2.64
N ALA A 222 -7.37 19.62 -2.84
CA ALA A 222 -7.00 20.20 -4.12
C ALA A 222 -6.02 19.31 -4.92
N GLY A 223 -5.45 18.28 -4.30
CA GLY A 223 -4.51 17.33 -4.90
C GLY A 223 -3.07 17.76 -4.97
#